data_AF-A0A8J7RB74-F1
#
_entry.id   AF-A0A8J7RB74-F1
#
_cell.length_a   1.000
_cell.length_b   1.000
_cell.length_c   1.000
_cell.angle_alpha   90.00
_cell.angle_beta   90.00
_cell.angle_gamma   90.00
#
_symmetry.space_group_name_H-M   'P 1'
#
loop_
_entity.id
_entity.type
_entity.pdbx_description
1 polymer ?
#
loop_
_entity_poly.entity_id
_entity_poly.type
_entity_poly.pdbx_seq_one_letter_code
_entity_poly.pdbx_strand_id
1 'polypeptide(L)'
;MSGYRLTTVETVREQGSWAFTAREGDADREVFLVPCADESDGDAGNDVDGETNGDDDGQPVRAWINRCTHEDQRLHREGVGAVTRGGSVVCPKHGSAFDTCEGSCDNGEAAGTTLRSIDVDVRDGAVFLVDEDLTYLYGGLPDDNGDDEGPSSSSHLTF
;
A
#
# COMPACT_ATOMS: atom_id res chain seq x y z
N MET A 1 18.60 -13.79 -2.16
CA MET A 1 17.17 -13.90 -1.75
C MET A 1 16.34 -13.94 -3.02
N SER A 2 15.52 -14.96 -3.22
CA SER A 2 14.64 -15.08 -4.40
C SER A 2 13.26 -14.54 -4.05
N GLY A 3 12.98 -13.27 -4.36
CA GLY A 3 11.66 -12.68 -4.19
C GLY A 3 10.74 -12.99 -5.39
N TYR A 4 9.43 -12.87 -5.20
CA TYR A 4 8.47 -12.96 -6.30
C TYR A 4 8.40 -11.63 -7.04
N ARG A 5 8.58 -11.62 -8.37
CA ARG A 5 8.51 -10.38 -9.16
C ARG A 5 7.06 -9.89 -9.27
N LEU A 6 6.77 -8.71 -8.70
CA LEU A 6 5.44 -8.10 -8.68
C LEU A 6 5.19 -7.27 -9.95
N THR A 7 5.96 -6.19 -10.10
CA THR A 7 5.77 -5.15 -11.13
C THR A 7 7.07 -4.34 -11.32
N THR A 8 7.01 -3.14 -11.89
CA THR A 8 8.13 -2.19 -11.96
C THR A 8 7.84 -0.90 -11.21
N VAL A 9 8.89 -0.21 -10.79
CA VAL A 9 8.79 1.14 -10.19
C VAL A 9 8.09 2.11 -11.13
N GLU A 10 8.40 2.03 -12.43
CA GLU A 10 7.77 2.84 -13.47
C GLU A 10 6.25 2.64 -13.47
N THR A 11 5.78 1.39 -13.49
CA THR A 11 4.35 1.09 -13.46
C THR A 11 3.66 1.63 -12.21
N VAL A 12 4.28 1.53 -11.03
CA VAL A 12 3.73 2.08 -9.78
C VAL A 12 3.61 3.60 -9.85
N ARG A 13 4.62 4.28 -10.42
CA ARG A 13 4.62 5.74 -10.59
C ARG A 13 3.60 6.21 -11.61
N GLU A 14 3.49 5.53 -12.75
CA GLU A 14 2.54 5.87 -13.81
C GLU A 14 1.09 5.70 -13.35
N GLN A 15 0.81 4.67 -12.56
CA GLN A 15 -0.54 4.40 -12.04
C GLN A 15 -0.82 5.13 -10.72
N GLY A 16 0.20 5.74 -10.10
CA GLY A 16 0.14 6.34 -8.75
C GLY A 16 0.05 5.32 -7.62
N SER A 17 -0.41 4.09 -7.88
CA SER A 17 -0.36 2.95 -6.98
C SER A 17 -0.65 1.65 -7.75
N TRP A 18 -0.28 0.50 -7.19
CA TRP A 18 -0.54 -0.82 -7.80
C TRP A 18 -0.85 -1.85 -6.71
N ALA A 19 -1.87 -2.70 -6.89
CA ALA A 19 -2.28 -3.65 -5.86
C ALA A 19 -2.06 -5.11 -6.27
N PHE A 20 -1.95 -5.96 -5.25
CA PHE A 20 -1.93 -7.41 -5.39
C PHE A 20 -2.55 -8.09 -4.18
N THR A 21 -2.87 -9.36 -4.36
CA THR A 21 -3.32 -10.25 -3.29
C THR A 21 -2.25 -11.29 -2.99
N ALA A 22 -1.96 -11.46 -1.69
CA ALA A 22 -1.02 -12.44 -1.17
C ALA A 22 -1.65 -13.24 -0.03
N ARG A 23 -1.13 -14.43 0.23
CA ARG A 23 -1.52 -15.31 1.33
C ARG A 23 -0.59 -15.10 2.51
N GLU A 24 -1.16 -14.89 3.69
CA GLU A 24 -0.48 -14.89 4.99
C GLU A 24 -1.10 -15.98 5.87
N GLY A 25 -0.35 -17.04 6.16
CA GLY A 25 -0.92 -18.22 6.82
C GLY A 25 -2.12 -18.75 6.03
N ASP A 26 -3.31 -18.77 6.65
CA ASP A 26 -4.56 -19.21 6.01
C ASP A 26 -5.40 -18.04 5.42
N ALA A 27 -4.98 -16.79 5.59
CA ALA A 27 -5.77 -15.61 5.22
C ALA A 27 -5.23 -14.88 3.98
N ASP A 28 -6.13 -14.38 3.13
CA ASP A 28 -5.76 -13.45 2.06
C ASP A 28 -5.53 -12.05 2.60
N ARG A 29 -4.47 -11.43 2.09
CA ARG A 29 -4.09 -10.05 2.35
C ARG A 29 -4.05 -9.30 1.04
N GLU A 30 -4.73 -8.17 1.06
CA GLU A 30 -4.64 -7.17 0.01
C GLU A 30 -3.50 -6.22 0.35
N VAL A 31 -2.60 -6.03 -0.59
CA VAL A 31 -1.42 -5.18 -0.44
C VAL A 31 -1.41 -4.20 -1.60
N PHE A 32 -1.00 -2.96 -1.34
CA PHE A 32 -0.79 -1.97 -2.38
C PHE A 32 0.60 -1.37 -2.29
N LEU A 33 1.16 -1.11 -3.47
CA LEU A 33 2.40 -0.39 -3.70
C LEU A 33 2.09 1.08 -3.98
N VAL A 34 2.87 1.98 -3.39
CA VAL A 34 2.85 3.42 -3.68
C VAL A 34 4.24 3.95 -3.92
N PRO A 35 4.40 4.95 -4.79
CA PRO A 35 5.66 5.67 -4.90
C PRO A 35 6.05 6.28 -3.54
N CYS A 36 7.29 6.07 -3.16
CA CYS A 36 7.94 6.92 -2.18
C CYS A 36 8.82 7.90 -2.95
N ALA A 37 8.57 9.19 -2.72
CA ALA A 37 9.43 10.25 -3.17
C ALA A 37 9.85 10.99 -1.91
N ASP A 38 11.07 10.74 -1.44
CA ASP A 38 11.77 11.79 -0.73
C ASP A 38 11.74 13.02 -1.63
N GLU A 39 11.37 14.17 -1.08
CA GLU A 39 11.37 15.47 -1.75
C GLU A 39 12.82 15.84 -2.10
N SER A 40 13.42 15.15 -3.07
CA SER A 40 14.79 15.35 -3.56
C SER A 40 14.94 14.70 -4.93
N ASP A 41 14.28 15.30 -5.93
CA ASP A 41 14.96 15.46 -7.21
C ASP A 41 16.27 16.23 -6.96
N GLY A 42 17.37 15.50 -6.70
CA GLY A 42 18.73 16.04 -6.74
C GLY A 42 19.59 15.77 -5.51
N ASP A 43 20.13 14.57 -5.41
CA ASP A 43 21.57 14.29 -5.29
C ASP A 43 21.69 12.78 -5.00
N ALA A 44 22.05 11.99 -6.02
CA ALA A 44 22.61 10.68 -5.76
C ALA A 44 23.98 10.92 -5.11
N GLY A 45 23.97 11.14 -3.79
CA GLY A 45 25.14 11.25 -2.96
C GLY A 45 25.98 10.00 -3.18
N ASN A 46 27.06 10.14 -3.94
CA ASN A 46 28.06 9.12 -4.12
C ASN A 46 28.88 9.04 -2.83
N ASP A 47 28.34 8.35 -1.83
CA ASP A 47 29.09 7.91 -0.66
C ASP A 47 29.58 6.48 -0.93
N VAL A 48 30.76 6.41 -1.54
CA VAL A 48 31.62 5.23 -1.49
C VAL A 48 32.27 5.27 -0.11
N ASP A 49 32.16 4.16 0.63
CA ASP A 49 32.70 3.91 1.98
C ASP A 49 31.72 4.14 3.15
N GLY A 50 30.79 3.20 3.32
CA GLY A 50 30.08 3.01 4.59
C GLY A 50 29.23 1.76 4.52
N GLU A 51 29.55 0.76 5.34
CA GLU A 51 28.78 -0.48 5.51
C GLU A 51 27.31 -0.17 5.84
N THR A 52 26.45 -0.13 4.81
CA THR A 52 25.01 0.01 4.98
C THR A 52 24.45 -1.32 5.47
N ASN A 53 24.19 -1.37 6.77
CA ASN A 53 23.12 -2.23 7.27
C ASN A 53 21.83 -1.76 6.57
N GLY A 54 21.13 -2.70 5.95
CA GLY A 54 20.03 -2.43 5.03
C GLY A 54 18.78 -1.94 5.74
N ASP A 55 18.72 -0.62 5.95
CA ASP A 55 17.53 0.05 6.44
C ASP A 55 16.96 0.96 5.34
N ASP A 56 15.64 0.90 5.24
CA ASP A 56 14.72 1.15 4.12
C ASP A 56 14.70 2.59 3.55
N ASP A 57 15.61 3.49 3.92
CA ASP A 57 15.56 4.95 3.68
C ASP A 57 15.75 5.46 2.23
N GLY A 58 15.64 4.59 1.21
CA GLY A 58 15.82 5.02 -0.19
C GLY A 58 15.04 4.23 -1.25
N GLN A 59 14.09 3.38 -0.84
CA GLN A 59 13.35 2.59 -1.82
C GLN A 59 12.30 3.45 -2.54
N PRO A 60 12.27 3.47 -3.88
CA PRO A 60 11.36 4.35 -4.64
C PRO A 60 9.88 3.93 -4.55
N VAL A 61 9.58 2.83 -3.89
CA VAL A 61 8.25 2.25 -3.71
C VAL A 61 8.15 1.62 -2.32
N ARG A 62 7.02 1.83 -1.64
CA ARG A 62 6.65 1.11 -0.41
C ARG A 62 5.46 0.22 -0.64
N ALA A 63 5.31 -0.81 0.20
CA ALA A 63 4.18 -1.71 0.19
C ALA A 63 3.47 -1.71 1.54
N TRP A 64 2.14 -1.64 1.52
CA TRP A 64 1.32 -1.55 2.73
C TRP A 64 0.11 -2.48 2.65
N ILE A 65 -0.32 -3.02 3.79
CA ILE A 65 -1.64 -3.67 3.88
C ILE A 65 -2.73 -2.67 3.49
N ASN A 66 -3.64 -3.09 2.62
CA ASN A 66 -4.72 -2.26 2.08
C ASN A 66 -5.88 -2.02 3.06
N ARG A 67 -5.60 -1.68 4.31
CA ARG A 67 -6.63 -1.40 5.33
C ARG A 67 -6.21 -0.20 6.17
N CYS A 68 -7.14 0.74 6.30
CA CYS A 68 -7.01 1.84 7.24
C CYS A 68 -6.93 1.28 8.68
N THR A 69 -6.09 1.89 9.51
CA THR A 69 -5.87 1.50 10.90
C THR A 69 -7.01 1.94 11.84
N HIS A 70 -7.85 2.88 11.42
CA HIS A 70 -9.03 3.30 12.19
C HIS A 70 -10.18 2.28 12.06
N GLU A 71 -10.52 1.89 10.84
CA GLU A 71 -11.58 0.92 10.51
C GLU A 71 -11.14 0.13 9.27
N ASP A 72 -11.72 -1.06 9.05
CA ASP A 72 -11.39 -1.99 7.95
C ASP A 72 -11.76 -1.49 6.54
N GLN A 73 -11.44 -0.23 6.23
CA GLN A 73 -11.66 0.45 4.97
C GLN A 73 -10.45 0.27 4.05
N ARG A 74 -10.70 -0.22 2.83
CA ARG A 74 -9.72 -0.23 1.74
C ARG A 74 -9.24 1.17 1.40
N LEU A 75 -7.91 1.33 1.23
CA LEU A 75 -7.23 2.56 0.85
C LEU A 75 -7.01 2.66 -0.67
N HIS A 76 -6.69 1.52 -1.29
CA HIS A 76 -6.63 1.30 -2.72
C HIS A 76 -7.89 0.54 -3.16
N ARG A 77 -8.48 0.96 -4.29
CA ARG A 77 -9.61 0.27 -4.93
C ARG A 77 -9.32 -0.01 -6.39
N GLU A 78 -9.72 -1.17 -6.88
CA GLU A 78 -9.60 -1.52 -8.30
C GLU A 78 -10.26 -0.46 -9.18
N GLY A 79 -9.59 -0.12 -10.29
CA GLY A 79 -10.02 0.91 -11.24
C GLY A 79 -9.90 2.37 -10.77
N VAL A 80 -9.68 2.63 -9.48
CA VAL A 80 -9.48 3.98 -8.92
C VAL A 80 -8.03 4.19 -8.46
N GLY A 81 -7.41 3.15 -7.90
CA GLY A 81 -6.13 3.24 -7.22
C GLY A 81 -6.25 3.74 -5.78
N ALA A 82 -5.11 4.00 -5.15
CA ALA A 82 -5.01 4.74 -3.90
C ALA A 82 -5.07 6.24 -4.18
N VAL A 83 -5.88 6.97 -3.42
CA VAL A 83 -5.91 8.44 -3.53
C VAL A 83 -4.71 9.00 -2.80
N THR A 84 -3.80 9.67 -3.51
CA THR A 84 -2.62 10.30 -2.91
C THR A 84 -2.72 11.82 -2.95
N ARG A 85 -2.19 12.48 -1.93
CA ARG A 85 -2.12 13.95 -1.82
C ARG A 85 -0.92 14.35 -0.96
N GLY A 86 0.01 15.09 -1.56
CA GLY A 86 1.17 15.66 -0.84
C GLY A 86 2.03 14.62 -0.14
N GLY A 87 2.33 13.50 -0.83
CA GLY A 87 3.12 12.41 -0.24
C GLY A 87 2.33 11.48 0.69
N SER A 88 1.01 11.65 0.85
CA SER A 88 0.20 10.77 1.70
C SER A 88 -0.89 10.03 0.95
N VAL A 89 -1.20 8.81 1.36
CA VAL A 89 -2.41 8.05 0.98
C VAL A 89 -3.58 8.51 1.84
N VAL A 90 -4.66 8.94 1.21
CA VAL A 90 -5.85 9.45 1.88
C VAL A 90 -6.92 8.36 1.95
N CYS A 91 -7.35 8.04 3.17
CA CYS A 91 -8.48 7.15 3.40
C CYS A 91 -9.77 7.78 2.87
N PRO A 92 -10.49 7.11 1.94
CA PRO A 92 -11.64 7.70 1.25
C PRO A 92 -12.88 7.87 2.14
N LYS A 93 -12.89 7.29 3.35
CA LYS A 93 -14.05 7.32 4.24
C LYS A 93 -14.04 8.57 5.14
N HIS A 94 -12.99 8.74 5.95
CA HIS A 94 -12.89 9.83 6.95
C HIS A 94 -11.70 10.76 6.72
N GLY A 95 -10.90 10.55 5.67
CA GLY A 95 -9.84 11.49 5.28
C GLY A 95 -8.55 11.41 6.08
N SER A 96 -8.35 10.36 6.91
CA SER A 96 -7.03 10.09 7.49
C SER A 96 -5.98 9.98 6.39
N ALA A 97 -4.79 10.53 6.62
CA ALA A 97 -3.73 10.60 5.61
C ALA A 97 -2.46 9.94 6.15
N PHE A 98 -1.98 8.93 5.43
CA PHE A 98 -0.83 8.11 5.80
C PHE A 98 0.34 8.47 4.89
N ASP A 99 1.50 8.81 5.44
CA ASP A 99 2.71 9.05 4.65
C ASP A 99 3.03 7.85 3.74
N THR A 100 3.38 8.09 2.47
CA THR A 100 3.63 6.99 1.52
C THR A 100 4.96 6.30 1.76
N CYS A 101 5.93 6.96 2.38
CA CYS A 101 7.27 6.47 2.67
C CYS A 101 7.34 5.79 4.04
N GLU A 102 6.69 6.34 5.06
CA GLU A 102 6.74 5.88 6.44
C GLU A 102 5.47 5.13 6.88
N GLY A 103 4.34 5.35 6.22
CA GLY A 103 3.04 4.79 6.59
C GLY A 103 2.42 5.42 7.85
N SER A 104 3.09 6.39 8.47
CA SER A 104 2.64 7.12 9.68
C SER A 104 1.44 8.01 9.36
N CYS A 105 0.53 8.16 10.31
CA CYS A 105 -0.67 8.99 10.17
C CYS A 105 -0.70 10.07 11.25
N ASP A 106 -0.66 11.33 10.82
CA ASP A 106 -0.74 12.49 11.73
C ASP A 106 -2.07 13.25 11.61
N ASN A 107 -2.98 12.77 10.76
CA ASN A 107 -4.23 13.47 10.44
C ASN A 107 -5.45 12.54 10.49
N GLY A 108 -6.58 13.10 10.93
CA GLY A 108 -7.88 12.43 10.97
C GLY A 108 -8.00 11.38 12.09
N GLU A 109 -9.01 10.53 11.97
CA GLU A 109 -9.40 9.57 13.02
C GLU A 109 -8.38 8.43 13.22
N ALA A 110 -7.38 8.32 12.34
CA ALA A 110 -6.30 7.35 12.46
C ALA A 110 -4.99 7.97 12.98
N ALA A 111 -5.00 9.22 13.43
CA ALA A 111 -3.80 9.91 13.88
C ALA A 111 -3.10 9.15 15.03
N GLY A 112 -1.77 9.06 14.96
CA GLY A 112 -0.93 8.32 15.91
C GLY A 112 -0.81 6.82 15.62
N THR A 113 -1.24 6.36 14.44
CA THR A 113 -1.09 4.97 13.99
C THR A 113 -0.22 4.90 12.73
N THR A 114 0.25 3.70 12.40
CA THR A 114 1.08 3.44 11.21
C THR A 114 0.50 2.28 10.43
N LEU A 115 0.51 2.38 9.09
CA LEU A 115 0.18 1.26 8.21
C LEU A 115 1.13 0.09 8.45
N ARG A 116 0.62 -1.12 8.30
CA ARG A 116 1.48 -2.30 8.33
C ARG A 116 2.28 -2.39 7.03
N SER A 117 3.60 -2.30 7.13
CA SER A 117 4.54 -2.47 6.03
C SER A 117 4.59 -3.92 5.56
N ILE A 118 4.86 -4.08 4.26
CA ILE A 118 5.19 -5.36 3.63
C ILE A 118 6.58 -5.23 3.00
N ASP A 119 7.45 -6.21 3.25
CA ASP A 119 8.82 -6.13 2.76
C ASP A 119 8.88 -6.38 1.24
N VAL A 120 9.36 -5.35 0.53
CA VAL A 120 9.64 -5.40 -0.91
C VAL A 120 11.08 -4.97 -1.17
N ASP A 121 11.65 -5.48 -2.26
CA ASP A 121 12.99 -5.09 -2.72
C ASP A 121 12.91 -4.61 -4.18
N VAL A 122 13.68 -3.58 -4.53
CA VAL A 122 13.77 -3.05 -5.88
C VAL A 122 15.13 -3.38 -6.49
N ARG A 123 15.11 -4.14 -7.59
CA ARG A 123 16.33 -4.53 -8.33
C ARG A 123 16.15 -4.20 -9.80
N ASP A 124 17.05 -3.39 -10.34
CA ASP A 124 17.02 -2.94 -11.74
C ASP A 124 15.65 -2.38 -12.17
N GLY A 125 14.99 -1.64 -11.27
CA GLY A 125 13.66 -1.05 -11.48
C GLY A 125 12.48 -2.02 -11.40
N ALA A 126 12.72 -3.32 -11.20
CA ALA A 126 11.67 -4.30 -10.91
C ALA A 126 11.44 -4.40 -9.39
N VAL A 127 10.17 -4.50 -8.99
CA VAL A 127 9.76 -4.64 -7.60
C VAL A 127 9.52 -6.13 -7.30
N PHE A 128 10.07 -6.60 -6.18
CA PHE A 128 9.95 -7.97 -5.72
C PHE A 128 9.33 -8.02 -4.33
N LEU A 129 8.36 -8.91 -4.12
CA LEU A 129 7.93 -9.30 -2.78
C LEU A 129 9.05 -10.14 -2.15
N VAL A 130 9.57 -9.68 -1.00
CA VAL A 130 10.62 -10.39 -0.24
C VAL A 130 10.19 -10.72 1.19
N ASP A 131 9.03 -10.21 1.63
CA ASP A 131 8.38 -10.59 2.88
C ASP A 131 8.17 -12.11 2.94
N GLU A 132 8.78 -12.74 3.93
CA GLU A 132 8.79 -14.20 4.10
C GLU A 132 7.47 -14.76 4.64
N ASP A 133 6.65 -13.92 5.27
CA ASP A 133 5.33 -14.31 5.79
C ASP A 133 4.26 -14.31 4.70
N LEU A 134 4.58 -13.76 3.52
CA LEU A 134 3.65 -13.62 2.40
C LEU A 134 4.01 -14.49 1.19
N THR A 135 2.99 -15.17 0.66
CA THR A 135 3.06 -15.84 -0.64
C THR A 135 2.19 -15.09 -1.65
N TYR A 136 2.79 -14.54 -2.70
CA TYR A 136 2.04 -13.90 -3.78
C TYR A 136 1.01 -14.86 -4.41
N LEU A 137 -0.20 -14.36 -4.68
CA LEU A 137 -1.25 -15.11 -5.37
C LEU A 137 -1.51 -14.55 -6.78
N TYR A 138 -1.98 -13.31 -6.87
CA TYR A 138 -2.34 -12.66 -8.14
C TYR A 138 -2.29 -11.14 -8.01
N GLY A 139 -2.18 -10.46 -9.16
CA GLY A 139 -2.20 -9.00 -9.25
C GLY A 139 -3.64 -8.49 -9.18
N GLY A 140 -3.81 -7.36 -8.52
CA GLY A 140 -5.11 -6.76 -8.20
C GLY A 140 -5.76 -7.28 -6.91
N LEU A 141 -6.95 -6.76 -6.64
CA LEU A 141 -7.80 -7.09 -5.49
C LEU A 141 -8.94 -8.04 -5.90
N PRO A 142 -9.50 -8.82 -4.95
CA PRO A 142 -10.71 -9.58 -5.23
C PRO A 142 -11.88 -8.66 -5.56
N ASP A 143 -12.71 -9.08 -6.52
CA ASP A 143 -13.92 -8.37 -6.95
C ASP A 143 -14.86 -8.13 -5.75
N ASP A 144 -15.34 -6.90 -5.59
CA ASP A 144 -16.28 -6.49 -4.53
C ASP A 144 -17.68 -7.16 -4.62
N ASN A 145 -17.88 -8.12 -5.53
CA ASN A 145 -19.17 -8.80 -5.75
C ASN A 145 -19.55 -9.82 -4.66
N GLY A 146 -18.95 -9.73 -3.47
CA GLY A 146 -19.04 -10.74 -2.41
C GLY A 146 -19.86 -10.38 -1.17
N ASP A 147 -20.02 -9.10 -0.82
CA ASP A 147 -20.60 -8.73 0.49
C ASP A 147 -21.46 -7.45 0.48
N ASP A 148 -22.04 -7.10 -0.67
CA ASP A 148 -23.11 -6.09 -0.72
C ASP A 148 -24.51 -6.75 -0.54
N GLU A 149 -24.61 -7.63 0.46
CA GLU A 149 -25.87 -7.83 1.16
C GLU A 149 -26.00 -6.69 2.18
N GLY A 150 -25.99 -5.46 1.66
CA GLY A 150 -26.28 -4.25 2.43
C GLY A 150 -27.61 -4.45 3.16
N PRO A 151 -27.80 -3.83 4.34
CA PRO A 151 -29.04 -4.00 5.09
C PRO A 151 -30.19 -3.63 4.17
N SER A 152 -31.04 -4.61 3.83
CA SER A 152 -32.28 -4.32 3.15
C SER A 152 -33.01 -3.30 4.01
N SER A 153 -33.06 -2.05 3.56
CA SER A 153 -33.81 -1.00 4.23
C SER A 153 -35.28 -1.34 4.03
N SER A 154 -35.79 -2.23 4.88
CA SER A 154 -37.21 -2.47 4.99
C SER A 154 -37.82 -1.30 5.75
N SER A 155 -38.07 -0.21 5.03
CA SER A 155 -38.93 0.87 5.50
C SER A 155 -40.36 0.35 5.58
N HIS A 156 -40.68 -0.36 6.66
CA HIS A 156 -42.06 -0.60 7.08
C HIS A 156 -42.59 0.67 7.76
N LEU A 157 -43.16 1.57 6.98
CA LEU A 157 -44.15 2.54 7.48
C LEU A 157 -45.51 2.14 6.92
N THR A 158 -46.30 1.48 7.75
CA THR A 158 -47.74 1.30 7.55
C THR A 158 -48.44 2.65 7.71
N PHE A 159 -49.29 3.00 6.74
CA PHE A 159 -50.35 4.00 6.87
C PHE A 159 -51.70 3.33 6.67
#